data_AF-A0A4Y2UGM6-F1
#
_entry.id   AF-A0A4Y2UGM6-F1
#
_cell.length_a   1.000
_cell.length_b   1.000
_cell.length_c   1.000
_cell.angle_alpha   90.00
_cell.angle_beta   90.00
_cell.angle_gamma   90.00
#
_symmetry.space_group_name_H-M   'P 1'
#
loop_
_entity.id
_entity.type
_entity.pdbx_description
1 polymer ?
#
loop_
_entity_poly.entity_id
_entity_poly.type
_entity_poly.pdbx_seq_one_letter_code
_entity_poly.pdbx_strand_id
1 'polypeptide(L)' 'DFLPRGTGTVTRRPTIVQLQPSDEVYAEFLHRGNERFTDFERVKQEIRDETMRDPGPNGFSSKPISLKVYAPNGKNF' A
#
# COMPACT_ATOMS: atom_id res chain seq x y z
N ASP A 1 -5.55 -12.37 -2.60
CA ASP A 1 -5.91 -11.17 -3.41
C ASP A 1 -5.83 -9.87 -2.59
N PHE A 2 -4.67 -9.17 -2.66
CA PHE A 2 -4.34 -7.97 -1.87
C PHE A 2 -4.38 -6.66 -2.69
N LEU A 3 -4.26 -6.78 -4.02
CA LEU A 3 -4.41 -5.66 -4.93
C LEU A 3 -5.88 -5.56 -5.31
N PRO A 4 -6.52 -4.38 -5.22
CA PRO A 4 -7.88 -4.22 -5.69
C PRO A 4 -7.93 -4.51 -7.19
N ARG A 5 -8.40 -5.70 -7.59
CA ARG A 5 -8.74 -6.04 -8.99
C ARG A 5 -10.05 -5.38 -9.45
N GLY A 6 -10.38 -4.22 -8.89
CA GLY A 6 -11.59 -3.48 -9.19
C GLY A 6 -11.36 -2.51 -10.35
N THR A 7 -12.11 -2.70 -11.43
CA THR A 7 -12.32 -1.75 -12.52
C THR A 7 -13.04 -0.49 -12.02
N GLY A 8 -12.34 0.35 -11.25
CA GLY A 8 -12.88 1.59 -10.69
C GLY A 8 -11.74 2.44 -10.14
N THR A 9 -11.25 3.35 -10.98
CA THR A 9 -10.21 4.36 -10.69
C THR A 9 -8.97 3.82 -10.00
N VAL A 10 -8.00 3.43 -10.83
CA VAL A 10 -6.58 3.34 -10.49
C VAL A 10 -6.23 4.54 -9.61
N THR A 11 -5.75 4.27 -8.40
CA THR A 11 -5.35 5.28 -7.42
C THR A 11 -4.65 6.45 -8.11
N ARG A 12 -5.09 7.68 -7.83
CA ARG A 12 -4.53 8.89 -8.46
C ARG A 12 -3.09 9.21 -8.00
N ARG A 13 -2.45 8.25 -7.32
CA ARG A 13 -1.11 8.25 -6.78
C ARG A 13 -0.51 6.85 -7.03
N PRO A 14 0.63 6.73 -7.72
CA PRO A 14 1.22 5.43 -8.02
C PRO A 14 1.58 4.70 -6.73
N THR A 15 1.17 3.44 -6.57
CA THR A 15 1.49 2.61 -5.39
C THR A 15 2.54 1.58 -5.78
N ILE A 16 3.69 1.62 -5.12
CA ILE A 16 4.79 0.68 -5.32
C ILE A 16 4.68 -0.38 -4.24
N VAL A 17 4.43 -1.63 -4.64
CA VAL A 17 4.38 -2.77 -3.72
C VAL A 17 5.67 -3.57 -3.84
N GLN A 18 6.40 -3.68 -2.72
CA GLN A 18 7.60 -4.49 -2.61
C GLN A 18 7.32 -5.70 -1.73
N LEU A 19 7.45 -6.91 -2.27
CA LEU A 19 7.34 -8.14 -1.49
C LEU A 19 8.69 -8.47 -0.86
N GLN A 20 8.68 -8.83 0.42
CA GLN A 20 9.85 -9.23 1.20
C GLN A 20 9.58 -10.58 1.87
N PRO A 21 10.54 -11.52 1.83
CA PRO A 21 10.42 -12.77 2.57
C PRO A 21 10.46 -12.51 4.08
N SER A 22 9.53 -13.09 4.82
CA SER A 22 9.45 -13.00 6.29
C SER A 22 8.62 -14.16 6.84
N ASP A 23 8.91 -14.65 8.05
CA ASP A 23 8.06 -15.63 8.72
C ASP A 23 6.66 -15.06 9.08
N GLU A 24 6.60 -13.75 9.34
CA GLU A 24 5.37 -13.04 9.72
C GLU A 24 4.77 -12.28 8.54
N VAL A 25 3.42 -12.27 8.47
CA VAL A 25 2.66 -11.52 7.46
C VAL A 25 2.30 -10.14 7.99
N TYR A 26 2.93 -9.11 7.44
CA TYR A 26 2.63 -7.71 7.77
C TYR A 26 3.01 -6.78 6.61
N ALA A 27 2.49 -5.57 6.61
CA ALA A 27 2.83 -4.53 5.64
C ALA A 27 3.43 -3.31 6.32
N GLU A 28 4.33 -2.60 5.66
CA GLU A 28 4.96 -1.39 6.18
C GLU A 28 4.91 -0.29 5.13
N PHE A 29 4.52 0.92 5.55
CA PHE A 29 4.57 2.11 4.70
C PHE A 29 5.84 2.90 4.94
N LEU A 30 6.52 3.28 3.86
CA LEU A 30 7.75 4.06 3.96
C LEU A 30 7.52 5.43 4.62
N HIS A 31 6.35 6.04 4.40
CA HIS A 31 6.00 7.35 4.96
C HIS A 31 5.58 7.32 6.44
N ARG A 32 5.27 6.14 6.99
CA ARG A 32 4.94 5.94 8.42
C ARG A 32 6.13 5.51 9.26
N GLY A 33 7.34 5.44 8.68
CA GLY A 33 8.55 5.11 9.43
C GLY A 33 8.61 3.66 9.91
N ASN A 34 8.23 2.71 9.03
CA ASN A 34 8.20 1.26 9.33
C ASN A 34 7.17 0.86 10.41
N GLU A 35 6.03 1.54 10.46
CA GLU A 35 4.87 1.05 11.20
C GLU A 35 4.36 -0.24 10.56
N ARG A 36 4.18 -1.29 11.36
CA ARG A 36 3.72 -2.60 10.91
C ARG A 36 2.19 -2.68 10.93
N PHE A 37 1.63 -2.91 9.75
CA PHE A 37 0.22 -3.11 9.52
C PHE A 37 -0.05 -4.60 9.32
N THR A 38 -0.69 -5.23 10.29
CA THR A 38 -1.21 -6.61 10.18
C THR A 38 -2.64 -6.62 9.61
N ASP A 39 -3.36 -5.51 9.76
CA ASP A 39 -4.75 -5.36 9.31
C ASP A 39 -4.85 -4.78 7.89
N PHE A 40 -5.46 -5.54 6.99
CA PHE A 40 -5.67 -5.13 5.60
C PHE A 40 -6.58 -3.90 5.48
N GLU A 41 -7.58 -3.77 6.34
CA GLU A 41 -8.46 -2.58 6.36
C GLU A 41 -7.67 -1.32 6.71
N ARG A 42 -6.71 -1.41 7.64
CA ARG A 42 -5.82 -0.29 7.97
C ARG A 42 -4.91 0.07 6.80
N VAL A 43 -4.36 -0.91 6.09
CA VAL A 43 -3.55 -0.68 4.88
C VAL A 43 -4.37 0.08 3.83
N LYS A 44 -5.61 -0.34 3.56
CA LYS A 44 -6.48 0.35 2.60
C LYS A 44 -6.80 1.78 3.05
N GLN A 45 -7.13 1.95 4.33
CA GLN A 45 -7.45 3.26 4.87
C GLN A 45 -6.25 4.20 4.77
N GLU A 46 -5.05 3.73 5.13
CA GLU A 46 -3.82 4.50 5.03
C GLU A 46 -3.50 4.91 3.59
N ILE A 47 -3.69 4.02 2.60
CA ILE A 47 -3.54 4.37 1.17
C ILE A 47 -4.52 5.47 0.77
N ARG A 48 -5.77 5.40 1.24
CA ARG A 48 -6.80 6.42 0.96
C ARG A 48 -6.45 7.75 1.60
N ASP A 49 -6.11 7.75 2.88
CA ASP A 49 -5.69 8.95 3.63
C ASP A 49 -4.48 9.61 2.95
N GLU A 50 -3.47 8.83 2.58
CA GLU A 50 -2.27 9.36 1.92
C GLU A 50 -2.53 9.84 0.48
N THR A 51 -3.54 9.28 -0.19
CA THR A 51 -4.04 9.80 -1.47
C THR A 51 -4.85 11.09 -1.30
N MET A 52 -5.63 11.22 -0.21
CA MET A 52 -6.44 12.41 0.10
C MET A 52 -5.63 13.54 0.72
N ARG A 53 -4.53 13.24 1.40
CA ARG A 53 -3.66 14.21 2.07
C ARG A 53 -2.93 15.12 1.09
N ASP A 54 -2.52 14.56 -0.04
CA ASP A 54 -1.82 15.28 -1.10
C ASP A 54 -2.48 14.90 -2.43
N PRO A 55 -3.69 15.40 -2.72
CA PRO A 55 -4.37 15.10 -3.97
C PRO A 55 -3.64 15.78 -5.15
N GLY A 56 -2.75 16.74 -4.90
CA GLY A 56 -2.08 17.51 -5.95
C GLY A 56 -3.03 18.46 -6.70
N PRO A 57 -2.48 19.36 -7.54
CA PRO A 57 -3.25 20.44 -8.17
C PRO A 57 -4.37 19.97 -9.11
N ASN A 58 -4.33 18.72 -9.60
CA ASN A 58 -5.36 18.14 -10.48
C ASN A 58 -5.95 16.83 -9.93
N GLY A 59 -5.77 16.56 -8.64
CA GLY A 59 -6.14 15.27 -8.06
C GLY A 59 -5.16 14.14 -8.37
N PHE A 60 -4.03 14.40 -9.04
CA PHE A 60 -2.95 13.45 -9.25
C PHE A 60 -1.68 13.88 -8.51
N SER A 61 -1.14 13.00 -7.68
CA SER A 61 0.12 13.23 -6.96
C SER A 61 1.23 12.41 -7.59
N SER A 62 2.36 13.06 -7.88
CA SER A 62 3.55 12.41 -8.45
C SER A 62 4.34 11.62 -7.41
N LYS A 63 4.05 11.81 -6.12
CA LYS A 63 4.73 11.09 -5.04
C LYS A 63 4.22 9.65 -5.01
N PRO A 64 5.03 8.60 -5.16
CA PRO A 64 4.52 7.24 -5.00
C PRO A 64 4.19 6.95 -3.51
N ILE A 65 3.27 5.99 -3.28
CA ILE A 65 3.08 5.36 -1.97
C ILE A 65 3.89 4.07 -1.98
N SER A 66 4.93 3.97 -1.17
CA SER A 66 5.77 2.78 -1.06
C SER A 66 5.27 1.88 0.06
N LEU A 67 4.80 0.70 -0.32
CA LEU A 67 4.25 -0.33 0.55
C LEU A 67 5.13 -1.58 0.47
N LYS A 68 5.74 -1.96 1.59
CA LYS A 68 6.47 -3.22 1.73
C LYS A 68 5.55 -4.26 2.34
N VAL A 69 5.45 -5.43 1.73
CA VAL A 69 4.67 -6.55 2.24
C VAL A 69 5.64 -7.66 2.60
N TYR A 70 5.69 -7.98 3.88
CA TYR A 70 6.47 -9.07 4.43
C TYR A 70 5.56 -10.28 4.52
N ALA A 71 5.96 -11.39 3.89
CA ALA A 71 5.20 -12.63 3.91
C ALA A 71 6.12 -13.83 3.70
N PRO A 72 5.76 -15.03 4.19
CA PRO A 72 6.57 -16.22 4.00
C PRO A 72 6.54 -16.61 2.53
N ASN A 73 7.74 -16.76 1.95
CA ASN A 73 7.92 -17.24 0.58
C ASN A 73 7.33 -18.66 0.47
N GLY A 74 6.11 -18.77 -0.03
CA GLY A 74 5.44 -20.06 -0.17
C GLY A 74 3.92 -20.03 -0.22
N LYS A 75 3.26 -18.91 0.11
CA LYS A 75 1.83 -18.74 -0.18
C LYS A 75 1.64 -18.01 -1.49
N ASN A 76 1.29 -18.76 -2.54
CA ASN A 76 0.63 -18.21 -3.73
C ASN A 76 -0.54 -17.33 -3.26
N PHE A 77 -0.56 -16.05 -3.67
CA PHE A 77 -1.61 -15.08 -3.36
C PHE A 77 -2.82 -15.18 -4.29
#